data_AF-A0A286FHY6-F1
#
_entry.id   AF-A0A286FHY6-F1
#
_cell.length_a   1.000
_cell.length_b   1.000
_cell.length_c   1.000
_cell.angle_alpha   90.00
_cell.angle_beta   90.00
_cell.angle_gamma   90.00
#
_symmetry.space_group_name_H-M   'P 1'
#
loop_
_entity.id
_entity.type
_entity.pdbx_description
1 polymer ?
#
loop_
_entity_poly.entity_id
_entity_poly.type
_entity_poly.pdbx_seq_one_letter_code
_entity_poly.pdbx_strand_id
1 'polypeptide(L)'
;MRTAAADWRALGTTVRLVVTDPALLDSCNLLLARHLAEVDAACSRFRDDSELTALDTAAGRPTRVSPLLAEALAVALRAAEATDGAVDPTVGSALDAIGYDRDFTLVREDDRPVALRLRRVPGWRRVRLDRATGTVTVPEGVHLDLGATAKAWAADRAAATLARAAGCGVLVSLGGDTAVAGEAPADGWQIRVQDVMGPVGPPPRAGLVRHRRPAPRRPRHLRHRRPPLAPRRPRPPPHRRPAHRPARPHPLAHGLRVSCDLRGRERGEHGGAGEGGGGAALADTARAAGPAGAAGRAHPHDTGMADVGSCGGRRMTSETLWYANRATGGVCLALFTLVVLLGIAVRLRIRLPGLPRFGTVSLHRTLSLSATAFLALHIGVAVTDGYVNIGALDVLVPFVSDYQPLWLGLGTVAVDLMLAVLITSLLRERVGQRTWRAVHWLAYASWPVALAHGLGTDTGIDWMTWLTVCCAAAVLAALGIRVAHSARAARRTPAALLRTAEGARP
;
A
#
# COMPACT_ATOMS: atom_id res chain seq x y z
N MET A 1 9.75 -30.42 24.95
CA MET A 1 9.05 -31.21 23.92
C MET A 1 9.99 -31.34 22.73
N ARG A 2 10.42 -32.55 22.36
CA ARG A 2 11.32 -32.77 21.20
C ARG A 2 10.49 -32.75 19.93
N THR A 3 10.84 -31.91 18.96
CA THR A 3 10.23 -31.93 17.62
C THR A 3 10.89 -33.01 16.76
N ALA A 4 10.15 -33.57 15.80
CA ALA A 4 10.69 -34.46 14.78
C ALA A 4 10.40 -33.89 13.38
N ALA A 5 11.25 -34.19 12.40
CA ALA A 5 11.17 -33.60 11.07
C ALA A 5 11.42 -34.62 9.96
N ALA A 6 10.79 -34.40 8.81
CA ALA A 6 11.00 -35.15 7.57
C ALA A 6 11.17 -34.18 6.40
N ASP A 7 12.06 -34.53 5.47
CA ASP A 7 12.39 -33.74 4.29
C ASP A 7 12.36 -34.62 3.04
N TRP A 8 11.72 -34.14 1.97
CA TRP A 8 11.63 -34.84 0.67
C TRP A 8 11.24 -33.85 -0.44
N ARG A 9 10.96 -34.33 -1.67
CA ARG A 9 10.64 -33.45 -2.82
C ARG A 9 9.25 -33.70 -3.40
N ALA A 10 8.51 -32.62 -3.68
CA ALA A 10 7.23 -32.60 -4.38
C ALA A 10 7.00 -31.24 -5.06
N LEU A 11 6.10 -31.18 -6.04
CA LEU A 11 5.67 -29.92 -6.68
C LEU A 11 6.86 -29.06 -7.18
N GLY A 12 7.90 -29.71 -7.72
CA GLY A 12 9.13 -29.07 -8.19
C GLY A 12 9.97 -28.40 -7.08
N THR A 13 9.78 -28.76 -5.81
CA THR A 13 10.47 -28.12 -4.68
C THR A 13 10.75 -29.06 -3.49
N THR A 14 11.45 -28.54 -2.48
CA THR A 14 11.71 -29.27 -1.23
C THR A 14 10.54 -29.09 -0.26
N VAL A 15 10.06 -30.21 0.27
CA VAL A 15 9.05 -30.29 1.33
C VAL A 15 9.76 -30.52 2.65
N ARG A 16 9.37 -29.76 3.67
CA ARG A 16 9.78 -29.98 5.06
C ARG A 16 8.54 -30.07 5.94
N LEU A 17 8.42 -31.16 6.68
CA LEU A 17 7.42 -31.37 7.72
C LEU A 17 8.11 -31.38 9.08
N VAL A 18 7.56 -30.67 10.06
CA VAL A 18 7.99 -30.75 11.47
C VAL A 18 6.76 -30.94 12.36
N VAL A 19 6.84 -31.87 13.30
CA VAL A 19 5.77 -32.16 14.27
C VAL A 19 6.29 -32.04 15.70
N THR A 20 5.41 -31.66 16.64
CA THR A 20 5.75 -31.57 18.07
C THR A 20 5.68 -32.91 18.80
N ASP A 21 5.00 -33.90 18.22
CA ASP A 21 4.97 -35.28 18.71
C ASP A 21 5.73 -36.21 17.72
N PRO A 22 6.94 -36.67 18.08
CA PRO A 22 7.74 -37.54 17.24
C PRO A 22 7.05 -38.84 16.82
N ALA A 23 6.16 -39.40 17.65
CA ALA A 23 5.49 -40.66 17.34
C ALA A 23 4.51 -40.53 16.14
N LEU A 24 4.08 -39.31 15.83
CA LEU A 24 3.13 -39.02 14.77
C LEU A 24 3.79 -38.60 13.45
N LEU A 25 5.12 -38.50 13.39
CA LEU A 25 5.84 -38.00 12.22
C LEU A 25 5.50 -38.79 10.95
N ASP A 26 5.58 -40.13 11.01
CA ASP A 26 5.38 -40.98 9.82
C ASP A 26 3.94 -40.92 9.32
N SER A 27 2.95 -40.94 10.24
CA SER A 27 1.54 -40.82 9.89
C SER A 27 1.22 -39.45 9.27
N CYS A 28 1.75 -38.37 9.86
CA CYS A 28 1.62 -37.03 9.31
C CYS A 28 2.31 -36.89 7.94
N ASN A 29 3.47 -37.53 7.76
CA ASN A 29 4.21 -37.48 6.51
C ASN A 29 3.47 -38.20 5.38
N LEU A 30 2.86 -39.36 5.65
CA LEU A 30 2.02 -40.08 4.69
C LEU A 30 0.79 -39.25 4.28
N LEU A 31 0.11 -38.63 5.25
CA LEU A 31 -1.02 -37.75 4.98
C LEU A 31 -0.62 -36.50 4.17
N LEU A 32 0.54 -35.93 4.47
CA LEU A 32 1.10 -34.80 3.71
C LEU A 32 1.41 -35.22 2.28
N ALA A 33 2.08 -36.36 2.08
CA ALA A 33 2.43 -36.86 0.75
C ALA A 33 1.20 -37.07 -0.12
N ARG A 34 0.15 -37.70 0.44
CA ARG A 34 -1.14 -37.86 -0.23
C ARG A 34 -1.76 -36.52 -0.60
N HIS A 35 -1.80 -35.58 0.35
CA HIS A 35 -2.39 -34.26 0.10
C HIS A 35 -1.67 -33.51 -1.02
N LEU A 36 -0.34 -33.54 -1.03
CA LEU A 36 0.45 -32.88 -2.08
C LEU A 36 0.26 -33.55 -3.45
N ALA A 37 0.09 -34.88 -3.50
CA ALA A 37 -0.24 -35.57 -4.74
C ALA A 37 -1.62 -35.19 -5.28
N GLU A 38 -2.63 -35.05 -4.41
CA GLU A 38 -3.97 -34.56 -4.78
C GLU A 38 -3.90 -33.12 -5.31
N VAL A 39 -3.08 -32.25 -4.69
CA VAL A 39 -2.86 -30.88 -5.15
C VAL A 39 -2.14 -30.86 -6.51
N ASP A 40 -1.14 -31.71 -6.73
CA ASP A 40 -0.44 -31.81 -8.01
C ASP A 40 -1.41 -32.24 -9.13
N ALA A 41 -2.21 -33.28 -8.90
CA ALA A 41 -3.22 -33.76 -9.85
C ALA A 41 -4.31 -32.71 -10.14
N ALA A 42 -4.63 -31.83 -9.19
CA ALA A 42 -5.63 -30.79 -9.40
C ALA A 42 -5.07 -29.52 -10.06
N CYS A 43 -3.87 -29.08 -9.67
CA CYS A 43 -3.38 -27.71 -9.91
C CYS A 43 -2.13 -27.62 -10.81
N SER A 44 -1.52 -28.75 -11.19
CA SER A 44 -0.26 -28.72 -11.93
C SER A 44 -0.48 -28.41 -13.41
N ARG A 45 0.12 -27.33 -13.90
CA ARG A 45 0.13 -27.00 -15.33
C ARG A 45 1.18 -27.77 -16.13
N PHE A 46 2.06 -28.51 -15.46
CA PHE A 46 3.11 -29.31 -16.11
C PHE A 46 2.65 -30.75 -16.39
N ARG A 47 1.42 -31.06 -15.98
CA ARG A 47 0.80 -32.37 -16.14
C ARG A 47 -0.36 -32.26 -17.13
N ASP A 48 -0.37 -33.13 -18.12
CA ASP A 48 -1.44 -33.20 -19.10
C ASP A 48 -2.73 -33.80 -18.53
N ASP A 49 -2.60 -34.61 -17.47
CA ASP A 49 -3.71 -35.28 -16.78
C ASP A 49 -4.30 -34.48 -15.61
N SER A 50 -3.87 -33.23 -15.40
CA SER A 50 -4.38 -32.43 -14.29
C SER A 50 -5.75 -31.84 -14.59
N GLU A 51 -6.56 -31.63 -13.53
CA GLU A 51 -7.83 -30.92 -13.69
C GLU A 51 -7.64 -29.49 -14.23
N LEU A 52 -6.54 -28.82 -13.88
CA LEU A 52 -6.23 -27.47 -14.37
C LEU A 52 -6.03 -27.47 -15.89
N THR A 53 -5.22 -28.40 -16.42
CA THR A 53 -4.96 -28.52 -17.86
C THR A 53 -6.21 -28.99 -18.61
N ALA A 54 -7.06 -29.80 -17.98
CA ALA A 54 -8.34 -30.20 -18.56
C ALA A 54 -9.27 -28.99 -18.83
N LEU A 55 -9.16 -27.88 -18.09
CA LEU A 55 -9.92 -26.66 -18.35
C LEU A 55 -9.55 -26.00 -19.69
N ASP A 56 -8.31 -26.17 -20.16
CA ASP A 56 -7.87 -25.61 -21.43
C ASP A 56 -8.61 -26.30 -22.60
N THR A 57 -8.86 -27.61 -22.47
CA THR A 57 -9.62 -28.39 -23.48
C THR A 57 -11.12 -28.09 -23.50
N ALA A 58 -11.64 -27.46 -22.43
CA ALA A 58 -13.05 -27.12 -22.33
C ALA A 58 -13.45 -25.93 -23.25
N ALA A 59 -12.48 -25.18 -23.77
CA ALA A 59 -12.67 -24.13 -24.77
C ALA A 59 -13.84 -23.15 -24.46
N GLY A 60 -13.90 -22.62 -23.24
CA GLY A 60 -14.97 -21.69 -22.83
C GLY A 60 -16.22 -22.34 -22.26
N ARG A 61 -16.36 -23.67 -22.27
CA ARG A 61 -17.51 -24.34 -21.65
C ARG A 61 -17.43 -24.30 -20.12
N PRO A 62 -18.56 -24.14 -19.40
CA PRO A 62 -18.61 -24.33 -17.96
C PRO A 62 -18.28 -25.80 -17.61
N THR A 63 -17.23 -26.01 -16.83
CA THR A 63 -16.72 -27.34 -16.45
C THR A 63 -16.77 -27.50 -14.94
N ARG A 64 -17.33 -28.61 -14.45
CA ARG A 64 -17.28 -28.94 -13.02
C ARG A 64 -15.86 -29.40 -12.67
N VAL A 65 -15.33 -28.86 -11.57
CA VAL A 65 -13.99 -29.20 -11.04
C VAL A 65 -14.10 -29.76 -9.63
N SER A 66 -13.03 -30.38 -9.13
CA SER A 66 -12.98 -30.82 -7.74
C SER A 66 -13.13 -29.63 -6.77
N PRO A 67 -13.59 -29.88 -5.53
CA PRO A 67 -13.54 -28.88 -4.47
C PRO A 67 -12.13 -28.34 -4.23
N LEU A 68 -11.11 -29.18 -4.43
CA LEU A 68 -9.71 -28.82 -4.26
C LEU A 68 -9.27 -27.77 -5.28
N LEU A 69 -9.52 -28.00 -6.57
CA LEU A 69 -9.22 -27.01 -7.61
C LEU A 69 -10.07 -25.74 -7.47
N ALA A 70 -11.36 -25.88 -7.13
CA ALA A 70 -12.23 -24.73 -6.91
C ALA A 70 -11.72 -23.82 -5.76
N GLU A 71 -11.24 -24.42 -4.67
CA GLU A 71 -10.62 -23.68 -3.56
C GLU A 71 -9.31 -22.98 -3.99
N ALA A 72 -8.42 -23.69 -4.68
CA ALA A 72 -7.15 -23.14 -5.17
C ALA A 72 -7.38 -21.97 -6.14
N LEU A 73 -8.28 -22.13 -7.10
CA LEU A 73 -8.66 -21.08 -8.05
C LEU A 73 -9.32 -19.90 -7.35
N ALA A 74 -10.16 -20.17 -6.34
CA ALA A 74 -10.75 -19.11 -5.52
C ALA A 74 -9.68 -18.27 -4.80
N VAL A 75 -8.58 -18.88 -4.34
CA VAL A 75 -7.44 -18.16 -3.73
C VAL A 75 -6.74 -17.30 -4.79
N ALA A 76 -6.45 -17.88 -5.96
CA ALA A 76 -5.77 -17.17 -7.04
C ALA A 76 -6.57 -15.96 -7.54
N LEU A 77 -7.89 -16.10 -7.73
CA LEU A 77 -8.76 -15.00 -8.13
C LEU A 77 -8.87 -13.92 -7.06
N ARG A 78 -8.90 -14.29 -5.77
CA ARG A 78 -8.84 -13.30 -4.68
C ARG A 78 -7.51 -12.55 -4.63
N ALA A 79 -6.39 -13.25 -4.87
CA ALA A 79 -5.08 -12.60 -4.95
C ALA A 79 -5.02 -11.63 -6.14
N ALA A 80 -5.61 -12.01 -7.28
CA ALA A 80 -5.71 -11.14 -8.44
C ALA A 80 -6.59 -9.92 -8.18
N GLU A 81 -7.72 -10.08 -7.50
CA GLU A 81 -8.57 -8.97 -7.09
C GLU A 81 -7.86 -8.02 -6.11
N ALA A 82 -7.26 -8.56 -5.04
CA ALA A 82 -6.57 -7.78 -4.01
C ALA A 82 -5.36 -7.01 -4.55
N THR A 83 -4.75 -7.50 -5.63
CA THR A 83 -3.60 -6.88 -6.30
C THR A 83 -3.95 -6.14 -7.58
N ASP A 84 -5.24 -6.07 -7.94
CA ASP A 84 -5.75 -5.56 -9.21
C ASP A 84 -5.01 -6.11 -10.45
N GLY A 85 -4.74 -7.41 -10.44
CA GLY A 85 -4.10 -8.13 -11.54
C GLY A 85 -2.58 -8.03 -11.58
N ALA A 86 -1.93 -7.51 -10.53
CA ALA A 86 -0.46 -7.64 -10.44
C ALA A 86 -0.04 -9.10 -10.20
N VAL A 87 -0.86 -9.86 -9.47
CA VAL A 87 -0.90 -11.33 -9.54
C VAL A 87 -2.08 -11.67 -10.45
N ASP A 88 -1.88 -12.47 -11.50
CA ASP A 88 -2.96 -12.84 -12.41
C ASP A 88 -2.79 -14.32 -12.80
N PRO A 89 -3.76 -15.20 -12.51
CA PRO A 89 -3.65 -16.61 -12.86
C PRO A 89 -3.75 -16.89 -14.36
N THR A 90 -4.05 -15.89 -15.21
CA THR A 90 -4.17 -16.07 -16.67
C THR A 90 -2.84 -15.86 -17.41
N VAL A 91 -1.72 -15.82 -16.69
CA VAL A 91 -0.37 -15.62 -17.25
C VAL A 91 0.25 -16.89 -17.83
N GLY A 92 -0.41 -18.04 -17.78
CA GLY A 92 0.15 -19.34 -18.20
C GLY A 92 0.79 -19.26 -19.59
N SER A 93 0.05 -18.77 -20.59
CA SER A 93 0.56 -18.67 -21.96
C SER A 93 1.74 -17.70 -22.12
N ALA A 94 1.89 -16.73 -21.21
CA ALA A 94 3.04 -15.83 -21.19
C ALA A 94 4.26 -16.48 -20.54
N LEU A 95 4.04 -17.32 -19.51
CA LEU A 95 5.09 -18.13 -18.88
C LEU A 95 5.64 -19.18 -19.86
N ASP A 96 4.77 -19.89 -20.58
CA ASP A 96 5.18 -20.87 -21.58
C ASP A 96 6.01 -20.22 -22.70
N ALA A 97 5.57 -19.03 -23.17
CA ALA A 97 6.25 -18.29 -24.23
C ALA A 97 7.66 -17.80 -23.87
N ILE A 98 7.98 -17.66 -22.58
CA ILE A 98 9.32 -17.27 -22.10
C ILE A 98 10.15 -18.48 -21.61
N GLY A 99 9.69 -19.71 -21.89
CA GLY A 99 10.44 -20.94 -21.61
C GLY A 99 10.18 -21.57 -20.25
N TYR A 100 9.15 -21.13 -19.52
CA TYR A 100 8.63 -21.86 -18.36
C TYR A 100 7.59 -22.90 -18.78
N ASP A 101 7.74 -23.55 -19.94
CA ASP A 101 6.83 -24.59 -20.44
C ASP A 101 7.02 -25.95 -19.72
N ARG A 102 8.12 -26.12 -18.99
CA ARG A 102 8.53 -27.37 -18.33
C ARG A 102 8.95 -27.15 -16.88
N ASP A 103 8.98 -28.22 -16.08
CA ASP A 103 9.54 -28.18 -14.73
C ASP A 103 11.00 -27.70 -14.80
N PHE A 104 11.41 -26.86 -13.85
CA PHE A 104 12.78 -26.34 -13.74
C PHE A 104 13.85 -27.44 -13.76
N THR A 105 13.52 -28.63 -13.26
CA THR A 105 14.42 -29.80 -13.28
C THR A 105 14.77 -30.30 -14.68
N LEU A 106 13.99 -29.92 -15.69
CA LEU A 106 14.15 -30.33 -17.09
C LEU A 106 14.79 -29.25 -17.97
N VAL A 107 15.13 -28.09 -17.41
CA VAL A 107 15.80 -27.01 -18.14
C VAL A 107 17.29 -27.34 -18.25
N ARG A 108 17.72 -27.79 -19.44
CA ARG A 108 19.15 -27.78 -19.82
C ARG A 108 19.58 -26.33 -20.01
N GLU A 109 20.82 -26.00 -19.65
CA GLU A 109 21.46 -24.77 -20.12
C GLU A 109 21.44 -24.83 -21.66
N ASP A 110 20.62 -23.96 -22.25
CA ASP A 110 20.37 -23.92 -23.68
C ASP A 110 20.67 -22.50 -24.13
N ASP A 111 21.75 -22.32 -24.89
CA ASP A 111 22.26 -21.03 -25.37
C ASP A 111 21.39 -20.42 -26.49
N ARG A 112 20.18 -20.96 -26.70
CA ARG A 112 19.24 -20.44 -27.71
C ARG A 112 18.81 -19.01 -27.36
N PRO A 113 18.80 -18.08 -28.34
CA PRO A 113 18.35 -16.71 -28.12
C PRO A 113 16.92 -16.67 -27.56
N VAL A 114 16.73 -15.99 -26.42
CA VAL A 114 15.40 -15.78 -25.83
C VAL A 114 14.59 -14.85 -26.73
N ALA A 115 13.59 -15.41 -27.42
CA ALA A 115 12.66 -14.62 -28.21
C ALA A 115 11.68 -13.88 -27.28
N LEU A 116 11.83 -12.56 -27.16
CA LEU A 116 10.91 -11.71 -26.40
C LEU A 116 9.57 -11.58 -27.14
N ARG A 117 8.55 -12.34 -26.72
CA ARG A 117 7.18 -12.21 -27.21
C ARG A 117 6.33 -11.41 -26.24
N LEU A 118 5.87 -10.23 -26.66
CA LEU A 118 4.91 -9.42 -25.90
C LEU A 118 3.50 -9.94 -26.17
N ARG A 119 2.87 -10.60 -25.19
CA ARG A 119 1.45 -10.96 -25.25
C ARG A 119 0.68 -10.21 -24.16
N ARG A 120 -0.52 -9.74 -24.51
CA ARG A 120 -1.44 -9.19 -23.52
C ARG A 120 -2.03 -10.35 -22.72
N VAL A 121 -1.84 -10.31 -21.41
CA VAL A 121 -2.47 -11.27 -20.49
C VAL A 121 -3.99 -11.14 -20.63
N PRO A 122 -4.73 -12.24 -20.86
CA PRO A 122 -6.18 -12.22 -21.10
C PRO A 122 -6.98 -11.51 -20.01
N GLY A 123 -6.51 -11.62 -18.76
CA GLY A 123 -7.03 -10.94 -17.59
C GLY A 123 -7.94 -11.81 -16.74
N TRP A 124 -7.63 -11.92 -15.45
CA TRP A 124 -8.33 -12.74 -14.47
C TRP A 124 -9.84 -12.54 -14.39
N ARG A 125 -10.35 -11.33 -14.70
CA ARG A 125 -11.79 -11.00 -14.68
C ARG A 125 -12.61 -11.80 -15.69
N ARG A 126 -11.98 -12.44 -16.67
CA ARG A 126 -12.66 -13.28 -17.67
C ARG A 126 -12.90 -14.70 -17.16
N VAL A 127 -12.21 -15.14 -16.10
CA VAL A 127 -12.40 -16.44 -15.47
C VAL A 127 -13.58 -16.35 -14.52
N ARG A 128 -14.56 -17.24 -14.68
CA ARG A 128 -15.73 -17.31 -13.79
C ARG A 128 -15.65 -18.57 -12.95
N LEU A 129 -15.82 -18.42 -11.65
CA LEU A 129 -15.92 -19.53 -10.70
C LEU A 129 -17.26 -19.41 -9.96
N ASP A 130 -18.14 -20.37 -10.20
CA ASP A 130 -19.34 -20.57 -9.38
C ASP A 130 -18.98 -21.52 -8.23
N ARG A 131 -18.91 -20.96 -7.01
CA ARG A 131 -18.58 -21.74 -5.80
C ARG A 131 -19.72 -22.62 -5.31
N ALA A 132 -20.97 -22.30 -5.67
CA ALA A 132 -22.12 -23.09 -5.24
C ALA A 132 -22.21 -24.40 -6.04
N THR A 133 -21.92 -24.34 -7.35
CA THR A 133 -21.98 -25.50 -8.25
C THR A 133 -20.63 -26.19 -8.45
N GLY A 134 -19.53 -25.54 -8.07
CA GLY A 134 -18.16 -26.01 -8.33
C GLY A 134 -17.81 -25.96 -9.82
N THR A 135 -18.35 -24.98 -10.54
CA THR A 135 -18.18 -24.86 -11.99
C THR A 135 -17.25 -23.71 -12.33
N VAL A 136 -16.29 -23.96 -13.21
CA VAL A 136 -15.33 -22.98 -13.72
C VAL A 136 -15.58 -22.75 -15.20
N THR A 137 -15.48 -21.50 -15.63
CA THR A 137 -15.48 -21.13 -17.05
C THR A 137 -14.22 -20.34 -17.35
N VAL A 138 -13.36 -20.92 -18.19
CA VAL A 138 -12.12 -20.31 -18.67
C VAL A 138 -12.30 -20.01 -20.16
N PRO A 139 -12.14 -18.76 -20.62
CA PRO A 139 -12.28 -18.44 -22.04
C PRO A 139 -11.29 -19.23 -22.90
N GLU A 140 -11.68 -19.51 -24.13
CA GLU A 140 -10.82 -20.17 -25.11
C GLU A 140 -9.47 -19.45 -25.27
N GLY A 141 -8.39 -20.25 -25.33
CA GLY A 141 -7.01 -19.77 -25.48
C GLY A 141 -6.40 -19.15 -24.21
N VAL A 142 -7.07 -19.23 -23.06
CA VAL A 142 -6.53 -18.79 -21.77
C VAL A 142 -5.99 -19.98 -20.99
N HIS A 143 -4.67 -20.01 -20.79
CA HIS A 143 -4.00 -21.01 -19.95
C HIS A 143 -3.82 -20.48 -18.53
N LEU A 144 -4.27 -21.25 -17.54
CA LEU A 144 -4.16 -20.88 -16.13
C LEU A 144 -2.84 -21.32 -15.50
N ASP A 145 -2.28 -20.47 -14.65
CA ASP A 145 -1.13 -20.76 -13.78
C ASP A 145 -1.49 -20.37 -12.35
N LEU A 146 -1.39 -21.33 -11.42
CA LEU A 146 -1.64 -21.13 -9.99
C LEU A 146 -0.34 -21.07 -9.18
N GLY A 147 0.83 -21.08 -9.81
CA GLY A 147 2.14 -21.19 -9.19
C GLY A 147 2.44 -20.07 -8.19
N ALA A 148 1.87 -18.88 -8.40
CA ALA A 148 2.02 -17.74 -7.49
C ALA A 148 1.26 -17.89 -6.15
N THR A 149 0.29 -18.80 -6.07
CA THR A 149 -0.59 -18.94 -4.88
C THR A 149 -0.75 -20.35 -4.36
N ALA A 150 -0.56 -21.37 -5.20
CA ALA A 150 -0.89 -22.76 -4.89
C ALA A 150 -0.02 -23.35 -3.77
N LYS A 151 1.29 -23.07 -3.74
CA LYS A 151 2.21 -23.63 -2.74
C LYS A 151 1.92 -23.09 -1.34
N ALA A 152 1.82 -21.77 -1.18
CA ALA A 152 1.41 -21.16 0.08
C ALA A 152 0.05 -21.69 0.58
N TRP A 153 -0.95 -21.76 -0.32
CA TRP A 153 -2.26 -22.32 0.03
C TRP A 153 -2.19 -23.80 0.43
N ALA A 154 -1.43 -24.63 -0.29
CA ALA A 154 -1.27 -26.04 0.03
C ALA A 154 -0.56 -26.24 1.38
N ALA A 155 0.45 -25.43 1.69
CA ALA A 155 1.11 -25.44 3.00
C ALA A 155 0.13 -25.11 4.14
N ASP A 156 -0.65 -24.04 3.98
CA ASP A 156 -1.68 -23.62 4.96
C ASP A 156 -2.72 -24.72 5.20
N ARG A 157 -3.25 -25.28 4.10
CA ARG A 157 -4.26 -26.34 4.16
C ARG A 157 -3.71 -27.62 4.78
N ALA A 158 -2.49 -28.01 4.41
CA ALA A 158 -1.81 -29.19 4.94
C ALA A 158 -1.58 -29.05 6.45
N ALA A 159 -0.95 -27.96 6.90
CA ALA A 159 -0.68 -27.73 8.32
C ALA A 159 -1.97 -27.77 9.15
N ALA A 160 -3.03 -27.07 8.71
CA ALA A 160 -4.31 -27.04 9.40
C ALA A 160 -5.04 -28.40 9.40
N THR A 161 -4.86 -29.23 8.38
CA THR A 161 -5.48 -30.55 8.29
C THR A 161 -4.74 -31.56 9.16
N LEU A 162 -3.41 -31.59 9.07
CA LEU A 162 -2.55 -32.46 9.87
C LEU A 162 -2.67 -32.15 11.36
N ALA A 163 -2.61 -30.88 11.78
CA ALA A 163 -2.74 -30.51 13.18
C ALA A 163 -4.10 -30.91 13.78
N ARG A 164 -5.18 -30.83 12.99
CA ARG A 164 -6.51 -31.30 13.42
C ARG A 164 -6.61 -32.82 13.51
N ALA A 165 -5.96 -33.54 12.59
CA ALA A 165 -5.99 -35.00 12.55
C ALA A 165 -5.10 -35.63 13.63
N ALA A 166 -3.91 -35.07 13.84
CA ALA A 166 -2.89 -35.58 14.75
C ALA A 166 -3.01 -35.01 16.17
N GLY A 167 -3.69 -33.88 16.36
CA GLY A 167 -3.81 -33.24 17.67
C GLY A 167 -2.51 -32.64 18.21
N CYS A 168 -1.52 -32.40 17.35
CA CYS A 168 -0.21 -31.86 17.72
C CYS A 168 0.15 -30.61 16.91
N GLY A 169 1.24 -29.94 17.28
CA GLY A 169 1.81 -28.85 16.51
C GLY A 169 2.46 -29.36 15.23
N VAL A 170 2.16 -28.69 14.12
CA VAL A 170 2.65 -29.02 12.78
C VAL A 170 3.18 -27.78 12.09
N LEU A 171 4.35 -27.90 11.47
CA LEU A 171 4.91 -26.94 10.52
C LEU A 171 5.10 -27.64 9.17
N VAL A 172 4.61 -27.01 8.11
CA VAL A 172 4.81 -27.45 6.72
C VAL A 172 5.50 -26.33 5.95
N SER A 173 6.59 -26.65 5.24
CA SER A 173 7.26 -25.73 4.33
C SER A 173 7.37 -26.34 2.94
N LEU A 174 6.89 -25.62 1.92
CA LEU A 174 6.93 -26.01 0.50
C LEU A 174 7.77 -24.98 -0.26
N GLY A 175 9.05 -25.25 -0.48
CA GLY A 175 9.92 -24.33 -1.25
C GLY A 175 10.10 -22.94 -0.66
N GLY A 176 9.90 -22.78 0.65
CA GLY A 176 9.96 -21.52 1.37
C GLY A 176 8.59 -21.01 1.84
N ASP A 177 7.49 -21.45 1.22
CA ASP A 177 6.14 -21.17 1.70
C ASP A 177 5.86 -21.98 2.97
N THR A 178 5.83 -21.31 4.12
CA THR A 178 5.79 -21.96 5.44
C THR A 178 4.47 -21.66 6.16
N ALA A 179 3.83 -22.72 6.66
CA ALA A 179 2.62 -22.65 7.48
C ALA A 179 2.80 -23.42 8.78
N VAL A 180 2.13 -22.96 9.85
CA VAL A 180 2.12 -23.61 11.16
C VAL A 180 0.70 -23.74 11.68
N ALA A 181 0.40 -24.82 12.39
CA ALA A 181 -0.88 -25.07 13.04
C ALA A 181 -0.73 -25.94 14.29
N GLY A 182 -1.74 -25.97 15.15
CA GLY A 182 -1.70 -26.73 16.42
C GLY A 182 -0.92 -26.03 17.52
N GLU A 183 -0.60 -26.77 18.58
CA GLU A 183 0.16 -26.26 19.73
C GLU A 183 1.64 -26.08 19.38
N ALA A 184 2.19 -24.89 19.59
CA ALA A 184 3.59 -24.63 19.29
C ALA A 184 4.53 -25.30 20.32
N PRO A 185 5.79 -25.60 19.93
CA PRO A 185 6.83 -25.95 20.90
C PRO A 185 6.96 -24.87 21.99
N ALA A 186 7.52 -25.23 23.16
CA ALA A 186 7.68 -24.32 24.30
C ALA A 186 8.43 -23.02 23.96
N ASP A 187 9.46 -23.11 23.11
CA ASP A 187 10.26 -21.96 22.66
C ASP A 187 9.68 -21.28 21.39
N GLY A 188 8.47 -21.68 20.98
CA GLY A 188 7.84 -21.27 19.73
C GLY A 188 8.48 -21.89 18.48
N TRP A 189 7.86 -21.64 17.33
CA TRP A 189 8.40 -22.05 16.04
C TRP A 189 9.57 -21.14 15.63
N GLN A 190 10.74 -21.74 15.40
CA GLN A 190 11.93 -21.01 14.96
C GLN A 190 12.02 -21.00 13.43
N ILE A 191 11.64 -19.88 12.81
CA ILE A 191 11.67 -19.70 11.35
C ILE A 191 12.75 -18.68 11.00
N ARG A 192 13.73 -19.08 10.18
CA ARG A 192 14.80 -18.18 9.74
C ARG A 192 14.34 -17.35 8.54
N VAL A 193 14.57 -16.04 8.62
CA VAL A 193 14.44 -15.13 7.47
C VAL A 193 15.84 -14.88 6.91
N GLN A 194 16.08 -15.26 5.66
CA GLN A 194 17.35 -15.03 4.97
C GLN A 194 17.23 -13.83 4.03
N ASP A 195 18.14 -12.87 4.17
CA ASP A 195 18.07 -11.58 3.47
C ASP A 195 19.14 -11.39 2.38
N VAL A 196 20.07 -12.34 2.26
CA VAL A 196 21.19 -12.27 1.31
C VAL A 196 21.18 -13.50 0.40
N MET A 197 21.30 -13.26 -0.92
CA MET A 197 21.57 -14.31 -1.90
C MET A 197 23.01 -14.78 -1.73
N GLY A 198 23.22 -15.84 -0.97
CA GLY A 198 24.51 -16.46 -0.73
C GLY A 198 24.32 -17.82 -0.04
N PRO A 199 25.39 -18.64 0.08
CA PRO A 199 25.31 -19.93 0.75
C PRO A 199 24.71 -19.79 2.15
N VAL A 200 23.88 -20.76 2.54
CA VAL A 200 23.36 -20.83 3.91
C VAL A 200 24.55 -21.06 4.84
N GLY A 201 25.01 -20.00 5.51
CA GLY A 201 25.97 -20.14 6.59
C GLY A 201 25.42 -21.08 7.67
N PRO A 202 26.28 -21.78 8.43
CA PRO A 202 25.84 -22.65 9.50
C PRO A 202 24.92 -21.87 10.45
N PRO A 203 23.92 -22.52 11.08
CA PRO A 203 23.13 -21.86 12.11
C PRO A 203 24.08 -21.16 13.08
N PRO A 204 23.82 -19.88 13.45
CA PRO A 204 24.56 -19.31 14.56
C PRO A 204 24.39 -20.30 15.71
N ARG A 205 25.52 -20.79 16.26
CA ARG A 205 25.51 -21.53 17.52
C ARG A 205 24.62 -20.74 18.46
N ALA A 206 23.77 -21.42 19.23
CA ALA A 206 22.89 -20.81 20.23
C ALA A 206 23.71 -19.96 21.22
N GLY A 207 24.10 -18.77 20.76
CA GLY A 207 24.82 -17.76 21.46
C GLY A 207 23.71 -16.90 22.02
N LEU A 208 23.57 -16.99 23.33
CA LEU A 208 22.70 -16.18 24.15
C LEU A 208 22.98 -14.70 23.88
N VAL A 209 22.40 -14.12 22.84
CA VAL A 209 22.28 -12.67 22.73
C VAL A 209 21.24 -12.29 23.76
N ARG A 210 21.71 -11.95 24.96
CA ARG A 210 20.92 -11.25 25.99
C ARG A 210 20.52 -9.89 25.43
N HIS A 211 19.48 -9.85 24.59
CA HIS A 211 18.70 -8.65 24.44
C HIS A 211 17.93 -8.43 25.75
N ARG A 212 18.14 -7.27 26.37
CA ARG A 212 17.36 -6.77 27.51
C ARG A 212 15.89 -7.10 27.29
N ARG A 213 15.29 -7.78 28.28
CA ARG A 213 13.87 -8.17 28.32
C ARG A 213 12.99 -7.02 27.77
N PRO A 214 12.29 -7.21 26.65
CA PRO A 214 11.11 -6.41 26.37
C PRO A 214 10.05 -6.82 27.40
N ALA A 215 9.38 -5.83 28.00
CA ALA A 215 8.25 -6.03 28.89
C ALA A 215 7.24 -7.05 28.32
N PRO A 216 6.54 -7.83 29.17
CA PRO A 216 5.66 -8.91 28.73
C PRO A 216 4.54 -8.36 27.85
N ARG A 217 4.67 -8.57 26.53
CA ARG A 217 3.60 -8.26 25.59
C ARG A 217 2.53 -9.34 25.72
N ARG A 218 1.35 -8.93 26.18
CA ARG A 218 0.13 -9.74 26.15
C ARG A 218 -0.12 -10.29 24.74
N PRO A 219 -0.67 -11.51 24.59
CA PRO A 219 -0.90 -12.12 23.29
C PRO A 219 -1.98 -11.35 22.53
N ARG A 220 -1.58 -10.52 21.58
CA ARG A 220 -2.50 -9.99 20.56
C ARG A 220 -2.48 -10.94 19.37
N HIS A 221 -3.55 -11.73 19.31
CA HIS A 221 -3.96 -12.55 18.20
C HIS A 221 -3.77 -11.87 16.83
N LEU A 222 -3.03 -12.52 15.92
CA LEU A 222 -3.33 -12.45 14.48
C LEU A 222 -4.57 -13.31 14.23
N ARG A 223 -5.74 -12.78 14.60
CA ARG A 223 -7.02 -13.33 14.17
C ARG A 223 -7.30 -12.82 12.76
N HIS A 224 -7.24 -13.70 11.77
CA HIS A 224 -8.12 -13.54 10.61
C HIS A 224 -9.56 -13.51 11.12
N ARG A 225 -10.25 -12.38 10.97
CA ARG A 225 -11.71 -12.34 11.14
C ARG A 225 -12.34 -13.12 9.98
N ARG A 226 -12.78 -14.35 10.25
CA ARG A 226 -13.92 -14.93 9.53
C ARG A 226 -15.16 -14.09 9.88
N PRO A 227 -16.06 -13.75 8.93
CA PRO A 227 -17.35 -13.21 9.30
C PRO A 227 -18.09 -14.23 10.17
N PRO A 228 -18.73 -13.81 11.28
CA PRO A 228 -19.44 -14.74 12.14
C PRO A 228 -20.68 -15.25 11.41
N LEU A 229 -20.67 -16.54 11.06
CA LEU A 229 -21.91 -17.30 10.89
C LEU A 229 -22.57 -17.36 12.28
N ALA A 230 -23.69 -16.68 12.42
CA ALA A 230 -24.48 -16.71 13.65
C ALA A 230 -24.96 -18.16 13.92
N PRO A 231 -24.78 -18.69 15.14
CA PRO A 231 -25.44 -19.92 15.54
C PRO A 231 -26.95 -19.65 15.63
N ARG A 232 -27.73 -20.37 14.83
CA ARG A 232 -29.19 -20.45 14.98
C ARG A 232 -29.49 -21.02 16.37
N ARG A 233 -29.96 -20.19 17.30
CA ARG A 233 -30.87 -20.62 18.38
C ARG A 233 -32.30 -20.41 17.90
N PRO A 234 -33.22 -21.36 18.16
CA PRO A 234 -34.61 -21.25 17.73
C PRO A 234 -35.31 -20.16 18.57
N ARG A 235 -35.83 -19.13 17.91
CA ARG A 235 -36.80 -18.20 18.51
C ARG A 235 -38.20 -18.53 17.97
N PRO A 236 -39.25 -18.40 18.79
CA PRO A 236 -40.62 -18.76 18.42
C PRO A 236 -41.15 -17.86 17.28
N PRO A 237 -42.09 -18.35 16.46
CA PRO A 237 -42.57 -17.64 15.28
C PRO A 237 -43.34 -16.37 15.68
N PRO A 238 -43.17 -15.24 14.98
CA PRO A 238 -43.97 -14.05 15.19
C PRO A 238 -45.39 -14.19 14.59
N HIS A 239 -46.31 -13.41 15.15
CA HIS A 239 -47.76 -13.46 14.96
C HIS A 239 -48.23 -13.27 13.50
N ARG A 240 -49.31 -13.97 13.15
CA ARG A 240 -50.03 -13.86 11.87
C ARG A 240 -50.52 -12.42 11.65
N ARG A 241 -50.30 -11.88 10.44
CA ARG A 241 -51.13 -10.83 9.83
C ARG A 241 -51.64 -11.31 8.45
N PRO A 242 -52.80 -10.80 8.01
CA PRO A 242 -53.74 -11.55 7.19
C PRO A 242 -53.45 -11.51 5.69
N ALA A 243 -54.10 -12.45 4.99
CA ALA A 243 -53.93 -12.83 3.60
C ALA A 243 -54.81 -12.03 2.61
N HIS A 244 -54.46 -12.21 1.31
CA HIS A 244 -55.24 -11.94 0.07
C HIS A 244 -55.24 -10.49 -0.43
N ARG A 245 -55.15 -10.14 -1.73
CA ARG A 245 -54.88 -10.73 -3.08
C ARG A 245 -55.11 -9.54 -4.08
N PRO A 246 -55.06 -9.65 -5.43
CA PRO A 246 -54.08 -10.19 -6.38
C PRO A 246 -53.50 -9.15 -7.38
N ALA A 247 -52.55 -9.65 -8.16
CA ALA A 247 -51.87 -9.15 -9.36
C ALA A 247 -52.72 -8.55 -10.50
N ARG A 248 -52.05 -7.77 -11.38
CA ARG A 248 -52.01 -7.94 -12.86
C ARG A 248 -50.97 -7.00 -13.53
N PRO A 249 -50.58 -7.20 -14.81
CA PRO A 249 -49.17 -7.29 -15.21
C PRO A 249 -48.74 -6.36 -16.39
N HIS A 250 -47.47 -6.51 -16.78
CA HIS A 250 -46.94 -6.43 -18.17
C HIS A 250 -46.33 -5.07 -18.66
N PRO A 251 -45.53 -5.04 -19.76
CA PRO A 251 -44.05 -5.06 -19.74
C PRO A 251 -43.33 -4.10 -20.74
N LEU A 252 -41.99 -4.25 -20.90
CA LEU A 252 -41.14 -3.86 -22.07
C LEU A 252 -40.94 -2.32 -22.25
N ALA A 253 -39.87 -1.73 -22.81
CA ALA A 253 -38.74 -2.12 -23.64
C ALA A 253 -37.63 -1.01 -23.61
N HIS A 254 -36.41 -1.39 -23.99
CA HIS A 254 -35.37 -0.69 -24.79
C HIS A 254 -35.11 0.84 -24.73
N GLY A 255 -33.81 1.19 -24.77
CA GLY A 255 -33.33 2.17 -25.76
C GLY A 255 -32.47 3.35 -25.27
N LEU A 256 -31.16 3.23 -25.51
CA LEU A 256 -30.21 4.24 -26.05
C LEU A 256 -30.05 5.67 -25.45
N ARG A 257 -28.78 5.94 -25.12
CA ARG A 257 -27.94 7.14 -25.40
C ARG A 257 -28.66 8.44 -25.81
N VAL A 258 -28.28 9.56 -25.19
CA VAL A 258 -27.38 10.60 -25.74
C VAL A 258 -27.26 11.76 -24.74
N SER A 259 -26.10 12.40 -24.83
CA SER A 259 -25.50 13.47 -24.05
C SER A 259 -26.14 14.86 -24.20
N CYS A 260 -25.66 15.74 -23.32
CA CYS A 260 -25.39 17.18 -23.48
C CYS A 260 -26.49 18.21 -23.13
N ASP A 261 -26.03 19.07 -22.20
CA ASP A 261 -26.10 20.52 -22.22
C ASP A 261 -27.37 21.29 -21.81
N LEU A 262 -27.17 21.96 -20.66
CA LEU A 262 -27.31 23.40 -20.43
C LEU A 262 -28.70 24.04 -20.29
N ARG A 263 -28.81 24.68 -19.12
CA ARG A 263 -29.47 25.95 -18.76
C ARG A 263 -30.99 25.96 -18.67
N GLY A 264 -31.45 26.42 -17.51
CA GLY A 264 -32.80 26.93 -17.29
C GLY A 264 -33.00 27.29 -15.82
N ARG A 265 -32.79 28.57 -15.49
CA ARG A 265 -33.18 29.22 -14.24
C ARG A 265 -34.71 29.20 -14.06
N GLU A 266 -35.11 29.60 -12.84
CA GLU A 266 -36.44 30.01 -12.34
C GLU A 266 -37.04 28.97 -11.38
N ARG A 267 -37.65 29.30 -10.23
CA ARG A 267 -37.96 30.51 -9.45
C ARG A 267 -38.40 30.00 -8.05
N GLY A 268 -38.44 30.88 -7.07
CA GLY A 268 -39.07 30.68 -5.74
C GLY A 268 -38.28 31.42 -4.68
N GLU A 269 -38.41 32.75 -4.54
CA GLU A 269 -39.47 33.44 -3.78
C GLU A 269 -39.69 32.90 -2.37
N HIS A 270 -39.11 33.60 -1.39
CA HIS A 270 -39.65 33.99 -0.08
C HIS A 270 -38.63 35.04 0.43
N GLY A 271 -38.93 36.32 0.62
CA GLY A 271 -40.08 36.90 1.31
C GLY A 271 -39.63 37.26 2.73
N GLY A 272 -39.27 38.52 2.99
CA GLY A 272 -38.91 39.00 4.32
C GLY A 272 -38.29 40.40 4.32
N ALA A 273 -39.13 41.40 4.54
CA ALA A 273 -38.82 42.82 4.57
C ALA A 273 -38.32 43.32 5.94
N GLY A 274 -37.72 44.51 5.94
CA GLY A 274 -37.36 45.36 7.09
C GLY A 274 -36.19 46.26 6.69
N GLU A 275 -36.42 47.44 6.10
CA GLU A 275 -36.51 48.76 6.77
C GLU A 275 -35.33 49.03 7.72
N GLY A 276 -34.53 50.10 7.60
CA GLY A 276 -34.58 51.28 6.75
C GLY A 276 -33.43 52.25 7.08
N GLY A 277 -33.36 53.34 6.30
CA GLY A 277 -32.56 54.57 6.53
C GLY A 277 -31.08 54.46 6.15
N GLY A 278 -30.47 55.32 5.33
CA GLY A 278 -30.84 56.65 4.84
C GLY A 278 -29.63 57.59 4.97
N GLY A 279 -29.17 58.17 3.86
CA GLY A 279 -28.22 59.31 3.78
C GLY A 279 -26.74 58.91 3.76
N ALA A 280 -25.96 59.11 2.69
CA ALA A 280 -25.47 60.38 2.12
C ALA A 280 -24.66 61.20 3.14
N ALA A 281 -23.51 61.80 2.87
CA ALA A 281 -22.56 61.88 1.76
C ALA A 281 -21.38 62.73 2.27
N LEU A 282 -20.27 62.76 1.52
CA LEU A 282 -19.23 63.83 1.46
C LEU A 282 -18.37 64.03 2.72
N ALA A 283 -17.07 63.75 2.68
CA ALA A 283 -15.96 64.44 1.98
C ALA A 283 -15.18 65.37 2.91
N ASP A 284 -13.85 65.26 2.79
CA ASP A 284 -12.85 66.31 2.96
C ASP A 284 -12.50 66.80 4.38
N THR A 285 -11.28 66.51 4.84
CA THR A 285 -10.13 67.42 4.70
C THR A 285 -8.94 66.97 5.56
N ALA A 286 -7.76 67.39 5.14
CA ALA A 286 -6.46 67.00 5.64
C ALA A 286 -5.88 67.97 6.67
N ARG A 287 -4.83 67.46 7.34
CA ARG A 287 -3.67 68.15 7.97
C ARG A 287 -3.88 68.91 9.28
N ALA A 288 -3.03 68.55 10.27
CA ALA A 288 -2.07 69.49 10.85
C ALA A 288 -0.92 68.72 11.53
N ALA A 289 0.29 69.27 11.38
CA ALA A 289 1.55 68.82 11.97
C ALA A 289 1.87 69.64 13.24
N GLY A 290 2.71 69.10 14.12
CA GLY A 290 3.33 69.85 15.23
C GLY A 290 3.91 68.93 16.32
N PRO A 291 4.90 69.39 17.10
CA PRO A 291 6.29 68.99 16.88
C PRO A 291 7.02 68.37 18.09
N ALA A 292 8.33 68.18 17.88
CA ALA A 292 9.34 67.50 18.67
C ALA A 292 9.70 68.08 20.06
N GLY A 293 10.29 67.21 20.88
CA GLY A 293 11.17 67.51 22.02
C GLY A 293 11.35 66.24 22.87
N ALA A 294 12.45 65.93 23.55
CA ALA A 294 13.82 66.40 23.60
C ALA A 294 14.59 65.29 24.37
N ALA A 295 15.90 65.21 24.16
CA ALA A 295 16.79 64.27 24.82
C ALA A 295 16.95 64.58 26.32
N GLY A 296 17.13 63.53 27.13
CA GLY A 296 17.56 63.62 28.52
C GLY A 296 18.27 62.34 28.96
N ARG A 297 19.60 62.42 29.12
CA ARG A 297 20.44 61.43 29.80
C ARG A 297 20.36 61.67 31.32
N ALA A 298 20.30 60.61 32.12
CA ALA A 298 21.15 60.36 33.30
C ALA A 298 20.47 59.42 34.32
N HIS A 299 21.21 58.38 34.71
CA HIS A 299 21.03 57.62 35.95
C HIS A 299 21.25 58.52 37.19
N PRO A 300 20.64 58.19 38.34
CA PRO A 300 21.38 57.44 39.35
C PRO A 300 20.55 56.38 40.10
N HIS A 301 21.28 55.58 40.88
CA HIS A 301 20.90 54.42 41.66
C HIS A 301 19.73 54.62 42.64
N ASP A 302 18.94 53.57 42.82
CA ASP A 302 18.35 53.26 44.12
C ASP A 302 18.27 51.74 44.35
N THR A 303 18.75 51.34 45.53
CA THR A 303 18.73 49.99 46.10
C THR A 303 17.37 49.71 46.75
N GLY A 304 16.76 48.55 46.46
CA GLY A 304 15.52 48.18 47.14
C GLY A 304 14.93 46.81 46.74
N MET A 305 15.41 45.78 47.44
CA MET A 305 14.74 44.55 47.89
C MET A 305 13.43 44.06 47.22
N ALA A 306 13.50 42.81 46.73
CA ALA A 306 12.48 41.76 46.74
C ALA A 306 11.07 42.05 46.18
N ASP A 307 10.80 41.50 44.99
CA ASP A 307 9.53 40.79 44.76
C ASP A 307 9.79 39.44 44.08
N VAL A 308 9.45 38.37 44.82
CA VAL A 308 9.40 36.99 44.35
C VAL A 308 8.06 36.82 43.66
N GLY A 309 7.97 37.35 42.44
CA GLY A 309 6.79 37.28 41.58
C GLY A 309 7.01 36.35 40.39
N SER A 310 6.57 35.11 40.54
CA SER A 310 6.38 34.10 39.48
C SER A 310 6.15 34.68 38.07
N CYS A 311 7.18 34.67 37.21
CA CYS A 311 7.06 35.01 35.79
C CYS A 311 8.10 34.30 34.90
N GLY A 312 8.55 33.11 35.29
CA GLY A 312 9.52 32.30 34.54
C GLY A 312 8.93 31.37 33.47
N GLY A 313 7.59 31.25 33.36
CA GLY A 313 6.95 30.22 32.54
C GLY A 313 6.33 30.68 31.21
N ARG A 314 6.21 32.00 30.96
CA ARG A 314 5.46 32.54 29.80
C ARG A 314 6.32 33.32 28.79
N ARG A 315 7.65 33.15 28.89
CA ARG A 315 8.70 33.71 28.04
C ARG A 315 9.61 32.60 27.49
N MET A 316 9.08 31.41 27.18
CA MET A 316 9.71 30.55 26.17
C MET A 316 9.58 31.34 24.85
N THR A 317 10.67 32.01 24.50
CA THR A 317 10.72 33.25 23.70
C THR A 317 10.11 33.07 22.32
N SER A 318 9.37 34.07 21.82
CA SER A 318 8.88 34.14 20.43
C SER A 318 9.98 33.80 19.42
N GLU A 319 11.21 34.20 19.72
CA GLU A 319 12.42 33.86 18.96
C GLU A 319 12.69 32.34 18.90
N THR A 320 12.52 31.59 20.00
CA THR A 320 12.70 30.13 19.99
C THR A 320 11.63 29.44 19.14
N LEU A 321 10.37 29.88 19.22
CA LEU A 321 9.28 29.32 18.41
C LEU A 321 9.48 29.63 16.92
N TRP A 322 9.95 30.83 16.60
CA TRP A 322 10.31 31.23 15.25
C TRP A 322 11.41 30.35 14.65
N TYR A 323 12.52 30.11 15.38
CA TYR A 323 13.58 29.20 14.92
C TYR A 323 13.09 27.75 14.85
N ALA A 324 12.24 27.32 15.78
CA ALA A 324 11.66 25.98 15.77
C ALA A 324 10.74 25.75 14.56
N ASN A 325 9.92 26.75 14.18
CA ASN A 325 9.04 26.68 13.02
C ASN A 325 9.86 26.49 11.73
N ARG A 326 10.94 27.26 11.58
CA ARG A 326 11.85 27.13 10.43
C ARG A 326 12.62 25.82 10.43
N ALA A 327 13.16 25.40 11.57
CA ALA A 327 13.88 24.13 11.68
C ALA A 327 12.97 22.94 11.34
N THR A 328 11.75 22.92 11.85
CA THR A 328 10.77 21.86 11.54
C THR A 328 10.35 21.87 10.08
N GLY A 329 10.20 23.05 9.45
CA GLY A 329 9.96 23.20 8.01
C GLY A 329 11.11 22.65 7.15
N GLY A 330 12.36 22.99 7.49
CA GLY A 330 13.55 22.48 6.80
C GLY A 330 13.70 20.95 6.93
N VAL A 331 13.43 20.39 8.11
CA VAL A 331 13.41 18.93 8.31
C VAL A 331 12.29 18.28 7.49
N CYS A 332 11.10 18.87 7.44
CA CYS A 332 10.02 18.39 6.58
C CYS A 332 10.45 18.34 5.11
N LEU A 333 11.05 19.42 4.60
CA LEU A 333 11.53 19.50 3.23
C LEU A 333 12.56 18.40 2.92
N ALA A 334 13.54 18.19 3.80
CA ALA A 334 14.54 17.15 3.63
C ALA A 334 13.92 15.73 3.65
N LEU A 335 13.04 15.45 4.61
CA LEU A 335 12.39 14.14 4.74
C LEU A 335 11.47 13.84 3.55
N PHE A 336 10.60 14.78 3.15
CA PHE A 336 9.73 14.58 1.98
C PHE A 336 10.52 14.43 0.68
N THR A 337 11.63 15.17 0.54
CA THR A 337 12.54 15.01 -0.60
C THR A 337 13.13 13.60 -0.63
N LEU A 338 13.63 13.09 0.50
CA LEU A 338 14.16 11.73 0.59
C LEU A 338 13.09 10.67 0.30
N VAL A 339 11.86 10.88 0.78
CA VAL A 339 10.71 9.99 0.49
C VAL A 339 10.38 9.95 -1.00
N VAL A 340 10.39 11.11 -1.69
CA VAL A 340 10.15 11.20 -3.15
C VAL A 340 11.27 10.51 -3.92
N LEU A 341 12.54 10.78 -3.59
CA LEU A 341 13.70 10.14 -4.22
C LEU A 341 13.65 8.62 -4.05
N LEU A 342 13.32 8.15 -2.85
CA LEU A 342 13.18 6.73 -2.56
C LEU A 342 11.99 6.11 -3.30
N GLY A 343 10.88 6.83 -3.43
CA GLY A 343 9.74 6.45 -4.26
C GLY A 343 10.11 6.27 -5.72
N ILE A 344 10.91 7.19 -6.30
CA ILE A 344 11.46 7.06 -7.66
C ILE A 344 12.38 5.84 -7.76
N ALA A 345 13.27 5.63 -6.79
CA ALA A 345 14.20 4.50 -6.76
C ALA A 345 13.49 3.14 -6.71
N VAL A 346 12.45 2.99 -5.88
CA VAL A 346 11.61 1.78 -5.81
C VAL A 346 10.96 1.49 -7.16
N ARG A 347 10.48 2.54 -7.85
CA ARG A 347 9.86 2.44 -9.18
C ARG A 347 10.83 2.01 -10.27
N LEU A 348 12.08 2.46 -10.19
CA LEU A 348 13.18 2.07 -11.08
C LEU A 348 13.84 0.74 -10.68
N ARG A 349 13.41 0.12 -9.57
CA ARG A 349 14.01 -1.09 -8.99
C ARG A 349 15.52 -0.93 -8.73
N ILE A 350 15.94 0.30 -8.39
CA ILE A 350 17.33 0.60 -8.05
C ILE A 350 17.63 -0.02 -6.69
N ARG A 351 18.70 -0.80 -6.62
CA ARG A 351 19.21 -1.35 -5.35
C ARG A 351 20.12 -0.31 -4.71
N LEU A 352 19.80 0.06 -3.48
CA LEU A 352 20.69 0.89 -2.68
C LEU A 352 21.83 0.01 -2.13
N PRO A 353 23.10 0.42 -2.29
CA PRO A 353 24.24 -0.32 -1.74
C PRO A 353 24.07 -0.52 -0.22
N GLY A 354 24.33 -1.73 0.26
CA GLY A 354 24.26 -2.07 1.69
C GLY A 354 22.85 -2.33 2.25
N LEU A 355 21.78 -2.15 1.46
CA LEU A 355 20.42 -2.45 1.88
C LEU A 355 19.89 -3.78 1.28
N PRO A 356 19.14 -4.57 2.08
CA PRO A 356 18.50 -5.78 1.60
C PRO A 356 17.40 -5.52 0.56
N ARG A 357 16.94 -6.57 -0.14
CA ARG A 357 15.94 -6.46 -1.23
C ARG A 357 14.64 -5.77 -0.80
N PHE A 358 14.25 -5.90 0.47
CA PHE A 358 13.07 -5.24 1.06
C PHE A 358 13.41 -3.97 1.85
N GLY A 359 14.69 -3.67 2.03
CA GLY A 359 15.17 -2.53 2.82
C GLY A 359 14.69 -1.20 2.27
N THR A 360 14.66 -1.05 0.94
CA THR A 360 14.19 0.17 0.25
C THR A 360 12.72 0.47 0.54
N VAL A 361 11.86 -0.56 0.51
CA VAL A 361 10.42 -0.43 0.78
C VAL A 361 10.17 -0.17 2.27
N SER A 362 10.90 -0.86 3.15
CA SER A 362 10.84 -0.63 4.59
C SER A 362 11.29 0.80 4.96
N LEU A 363 12.39 1.25 4.37
CA LEU A 363 12.92 2.61 4.55
C LEU A 363 11.92 3.66 4.04
N HIS A 364 11.28 3.42 2.90
CA HIS A 364 10.25 4.31 2.38
C HIS A 364 9.08 4.44 3.35
N ARG A 365 8.62 3.32 3.92
CA ARG A 365 7.55 3.35 4.93
C ARG A 365 7.96 4.11 6.19
N THR A 366 9.14 3.83 6.73
CA THR A 366 9.62 4.48 7.97
C THR A 366 9.82 5.97 7.76
N LEU A 367 10.50 6.38 6.69
CA LEU A 367 10.71 7.79 6.36
C LEU A 367 9.39 8.51 6.06
N SER A 368 8.44 7.86 5.38
CA SER A 368 7.11 8.47 5.11
C SER A 368 6.35 8.73 6.41
N LEU A 369 6.40 7.81 7.38
CA LEU A 369 5.77 8.00 8.68
C LEU A 369 6.47 9.09 9.49
N SER A 370 7.81 9.12 9.49
CA SER A 370 8.57 10.19 10.12
C SER A 370 8.28 11.55 9.50
N ALA A 371 8.25 11.65 8.17
CA ALA A 371 7.92 12.89 7.44
C ALA A 371 6.52 13.39 7.80
N THR A 372 5.53 12.48 7.89
CA THR A 372 4.16 12.82 8.30
C THR A 372 4.10 13.32 9.74
N ALA A 373 4.86 12.71 10.66
CA ALA A 373 4.93 13.15 12.05
C ALA A 373 5.60 14.53 12.19
N PHE A 374 6.68 14.78 11.43
CA PHE A 374 7.33 16.09 11.38
C PHE A 374 6.45 17.14 10.72
N LEU A 375 5.63 16.79 9.71
CA LEU A 375 4.64 17.70 9.14
C LEU A 375 3.61 18.12 10.19
N ALA A 376 3.08 17.17 10.97
CA ALA A 376 2.17 17.48 12.07
C ALA A 376 2.83 18.37 13.14
N LEU A 377 4.10 18.12 13.45
CA LEU A 377 4.89 18.97 14.35
C LEU A 377 5.06 20.38 13.78
N HIS A 378 5.41 20.50 12.50
CA HIS A 378 5.58 21.79 11.81
C HIS A 378 4.29 22.61 11.82
N ILE A 379 3.15 22.01 11.48
CA ILE A 379 1.83 22.63 11.58
C ILE A 379 1.54 23.06 13.03
N GLY A 380 1.81 22.18 13.99
CA GLY A 380 1.60 22.46 15.41
C GLY A 380 2.40 23.66 15.90
N VAL A 381 3.70 23.71 15.57
CA VAL A 381 4.57 24.84 15.92
C VAL A 381 4.07 26.12 15.24
N ALA A 382 3.74 26.08 13.95
CA ALA A 382 3.24 27.22 13.19
C ALA A 382 1.93 27.81 13.78
N VAL A 383 0.99 26.96 14.21
CA VAL A 383 -0.26 27.41 14.86
C VAL A 383 0.01 27.99 16.25
N THR A 384 1.00 27.47 16.97
CA THR A 384 1.34 27.96 18.32
C THR A 384 2.25 29.20 18.34
N ASP A 385 2.87 29.57 17.22
CA ASP A 385 3.92 30.60 17.15
C ASP A 385 3.43 32.01 17.58
N GLY A 386 2.12 32.26 17.66
CA GLY A 386 1.53 33.48 18.26
C GLY A 386 1.86 34.81 17.55
N TYR A 387 2.81 34.79 16.61
CA TYR A 387 3.22 35.93 15.77
C TYR A 387 2.20 36.22 14.67
N VAL A 388 1.43 35.20 14.26
CA VAL A 388 0.32 35.30 13.31
C VAL A 388 -0.84 34.51 13.91
N ASN A 389 -2.01 35.14 14.08
CA ASN A 389 -3.23 34.45 14.54
C ASN A 389 -3.76 33.55 13.41
N ILE A 390 -3.13 32.39 13.21
CA ILE A 390 -3.58 31.38 12.26
C ILE A 390 -4.63 30.52 12.96
N GLY A 391 -5.87 30.57 12.50
CA GLY A 391 -6.95 29.75 13.03
C GLY A 391 -6.79 28.29 12.61
N ALA A 392 -7.37 27.35 13.35
CA ALA A 392 -7.36 25.93 12.98
C ALA A 392 -8.02 25.66 11.61
N LEU A 393 -8.89 26.56 11.14
CA LEU A 393 -9.52 26.49 9.81
C LEU A 393 -8.54 26.81 8.67
N ASP A 394 -7.55 27.68 8.90
CA ASP A 394 -6.57 28.07 7.87
C ASP A 394 -5.65 26.90 7.48
N VAL A 395 -5.52 25.91 8.35
CA VAL A 395 -4.75 24.67 8.12
C VAL A 395 -5.43 23.73 7.12
N LEU A 396 -6.76 23.84 6.95
CA LEU A 396 -7.56 22.92 6.13
C LEU A 396 -8.27 23.60 4.96
N VAL A 397 -8.42 24.92 4.99
CA VAL A 397 -9.07 25.67 3.92
C VAL A 397 -8.05 26.64 3.31
N PRO A 398 -7.59 26.37 2.07
CA PRO A 398 -6.54 27.19 1.47
C PRO A 398 -7.06 28.59 1.14
N PHE A 399 -6.17 29.59 1.22
CA PHE A 399 -6.40 30.99 0.83
C PHE A 399 -7.41 31.78 1.68
N VAL A 400 -7.75 31.31 2.88
CA VAL A 400 -8.67 32.02 3.81
C VAL A 400 -7.92 32.94 4.79
N SER A 401 -6.63 32.69 5.03
CA SER A 401 -5.80 33.50 5.93
C SER A 401 -5.58 34.92 5.40
N ASP A 402 -5.78 35.91 6.27
CA ASP A 402 -5.48 37.33 5.99
C ASP A 402 -3.98 37.60 5.88
N TYR A 403 -3.15 36.75 6.48
CA TYR A 403 -1.70 36.82 6.38
C TYR A 403 -1.21 36.03 5.17
N GLN A 404 -0.44 36.68 4.28
CA GLN A 404 0.19 36.10 3.07
C GLN A 404 -0.63 34.95 2.41
N PRO A 405 -1.86 35.23 1.94
CA PRO A 405 -2.85 34.22 1.56
C PRO A 405 -2.33 33.21 0.52
N LEU A 406 -1.52 33.69 -0.44
CA LEU A 406 -0.95 32.85 -1.48
C LEU A 406 -0.02 31.77 -0.89
N TRP A 407 0.95 32.17 -0.06
CA TRP A 407 1.97 31.26 0.45
C TRP A 407 1.42 30.33 1.51
N LEU A 408 0.59 30.82 2.44
CA LEU A 408 -0.10 29.95 3.39
C LEU A 408 -1.08 29.01 2.69
N GLY A 409 -1.82 29.48 1.69
CA GLY A 409 -2.72 28.64 0.90
C GLY A 409 -2.00 27.50 0.19
N LEU A 410 -0.79 27.72 -0.35
CA LEU A 410 0.03 26.64 -0.90
C LEU A 410 0.44 25.62 0.18
N GLY A 411 0.76 26.07 1.39
CA GLY A 411 1.02 25.19 2.53
C GLY A 411 -0.18 24.29 2.85
N THR A 412 -1.37 24.88 2.94
CA THR A 412 -2.64 24.16 3.16
C THR A 412 -2.93 23.16 2.04
N VAL A 413 -2.76 23.54 0.77
CA VAL A 413 -2.92 22.60 -0.36
C VAL A 413 -1.94 21.43 -0.25
N ALA A 414 -0.68 21.66 0.15
CA ALA A 414 0.27 20.57 0.34
C ALA A 414 -0.14 19.63 1.48
N VAL A 415 -0.68 20.17 2.58
CA VAL A 415 -1.23 19.41 3.71
C VAL A 415 -2.42 18.57 3.25
N ASP A 416 -3.38 19.14 2.52
CA ASP A 416 -4.56 18.43 2.02
C ASP A 416 -4.18 17.27 1.09
N LEU A 417 -3.24 17.49 0.17
CA LEU A 417 -2.73 16.45 -0.71
C LEU A 417 -2.04 15.34 0.10
N MET A 418 -1.24 15.68 1.10
CA MET A 418 -0.58 14.70 1.97
C MET A 418 -1.58 13.92 2.83
N LEU A 419 -2.62 14.59 3.34
CA LEU A 419 -3.69 13.99 4.12
C LEU A 419 -4.48 12.99 3.26
N ALA A 420 -4.80 13.34 2.02
CA ALA A 420 -5.43 12.43 1.06
C ALA A 420 -4.56 11.19 0.80
N VAL A 421 -3.25 11.37 0.58
CA VAL A 421 -2.29 10.25 0.39
C VAL A 421 -2.21 9.38 1.65
N LEU A 422 -2.16 9.98 2.84
CA LEU A 422 -2.08 9.26 4.12
C LEU A 422 -3.35 8.43 4.37
N ILE A 423 -4.53 9.05 4.27
CA ILE A 423 -5.81 8.37 4.51
C ILE A 423 -5.99 7.22 3.52
N THR A 424 -5.76 7.47 2.23
CA THR A 424 -5.91 6.41 1.21
C THR A 424 -4.88 5.30 1.37
N SER A 425 -3.67 5.60 1.86
CA SER A 425 -2.65 4.58 2.14
C SER A 425 -2.97 3.73 3.37
N LEU A 426 -3.61 4.31 4.39
CA LEU A 426 -4.13 3.58 5.56
C LEU A 426 -5.34 2.72 5.19
N LEU A 427 -6.19 3.21 4.28
CA LEU A 427 -7.40 2.53 3.81
C LEU A 427 -7.18 1.72 2.52
N ARG A 428 -5.92 1.42 2.14
CA ARG A 428 -5.58 0.76 0.87
C ARG A 428 -6.35 -0.54 0.62
N GLU A 429 -6.68 -1.27 1.68
CA GLU A 429 -7.43 -2.54 1.62
C GLU A 429 -8.92 -2.35 1.26
N ARG A 430 -9.46 -1.14 1.45
CA ARG A 430 -10.87 -0.79 1.18
C ARG A 430 -11.07 -0.01 -0.12
N VAL A 431 -10.08 0.79 -0.51
CA VAL A 431 -10.17 1.75 -1.63
C VAL A 431 -9.81 1.10 -2.98
N GLY A 432 -9.16 -0.07 -2.95
CA GLY A 432 -8.70 -0.79 -4.13
C GLY A 432 -7.38 -0.23 -4.68
N GLN A 433 -6.57 -1.09 -5.31
CA GLN A 433 -5.20 -0.74 -5.71
C GLN A 433 -5.14 0.37 -6.77
N ARG A 434 -6.10 0.45 -7.70
CA ARG A 434 -6.11 1.50 -8.74
C ARG A 434 -6.30 2.88 -8.15
N THR A 435 -7.34 3.04 -7.35
CA THR A 435 -7.70 4.31 -6.72
C THR A 435 -6.63 4.71 -5.73
N TRP A 436 -6.14 3.79 -4.91
CA TRP A 436 -4.99 4.04 -4.03
C TRP A 436 -3.78 4.52 -4.83
N ARG A 437 -3.40 3.84 -5.93
CA ARG A 437 -2.29 4.29 -6.78
C ARG A 437 -2.53 5.67 -7.38
N ALA A 438 -3.73 5.95 -7.88
CA ALA A 438 -4.05 7.24 -8.47
C ALA A 438 -3.90 8.38 -7.44
N VAL A 439 -4.44 8.20 -6.22
CA VAL A 439 -4.30 9.19 -5.15
C VAL A 439 -2.86 9.26 -4.65
N HIS A 440 -2.16 8.14 -4.53
CA HIS A 440 -0.77 8.12 -4.09
C HIS A 440 0.17 8.86 -5.05
N TRP A 441 -0.20 8.99 -6.34
CA TRP A 441 0.55 9.85 -7.27
C TRP A 441 0.46 11.34 -6.93
N LEU A 442 -0.56 11.79 -6.20
CA LEU A 442 -0.65 13.16 -5.71
C LEU A 442 0.51 13.52 -4.77
N ALA A 443 1.20 12.54 -4.18
CA ALA A 443 2.43 12.78 -3.42
C ALA A 443 3.55 13.43 -4.28
N TYR A 444 3.56 13.18 -5.59
CA TYR A 444 4.49 13.86 -6.50
C TYR A 444 4.10 15.33 -6.75
N ALA A 445 2.81 15.67 -6.62
CA ALA A 445 2.32 17.04 -6.75
C ALA A 445 2.39 17.82 -5.44
N SER A 446 2.28 17.15 -4.28
CA SER A 446 2.38 17.80 -2.97
C SER A 446 3.78 18.35 -2.70
N TRP A 447 4.83 17.66 -3.16
CA TRP A 447 6.22 18.09 -2.95
C TRP A 447 6.55 19.46 -3.60
N PRO A 448 6.29 19.72 -4.89
CA PRO A 448 6.59 21.04 -5.49
C PRO A 448 5.69 22.15 -4.91
N VAL A 449 4.47 21.84 -4.48
CA VAL A 449 3.59 22.80 -3.79
C VAL A 449 4.18 23.18 -2.42
N ALA A 450 4.65 22.20 -1.65
CA ALA A 450 5.33 22.43 -0.37
C ALA A 450 6.65 23.20 -0.54
N LEU A 451 7.39 22.92 -1.62
CA LEU A 451 8.61 23.65 -1.97
C LEU A 451 8.31 25.13 -2.25
N ALA A 452 7.26 25.41 -3.01
CA ALA A 452 6.83 26.78 -3.31
C ALA A 452 6.36 27.53 -2.06
N HIS A 453 5.62 26.85 -1.17
CA HIS A 453 5.26 27.39 0.15
C HIS A 453 6.50 27.83 0.94
N GLY A 454 7.48 26.93 1.10
CA GLY A 454 8.71 27.23 1.85
C GLY A 454 9.50 28.40 1.26
N LEU A 455 9.62 28.49 -0.07
CA LEU A 455 10.30 29.61 -0.73
C LEU A 455 9.66 30.98 -0.42
N GLY A 456 8.34 31.03 -0.34
CA GLY A 456 7.60 32.26 -0.08
C GLY A 456 7.59 32.69 1.39
N THR A 457 7.62 31.74 2.31
CA THR A 457 7.62 32.01 3.76
C THR A 457 9.03 32.25 4.31
N ASP A 458 10.07 31.72 3.65
CA ASP A 458 11.44 31.69 4.18
C ASP A 458 12.44 32.73 3.63
N THR A 459 11.96 33.85 3.05
CA THR A 459 12.72 34.81 2.22
C THR A 459 13.89 35.59 2.86
N GLY A 460 14.50 35.13 3.96
CA GLY A 460 15.58 35.86 4.66
C GLY A 460 16.70 35.01 5.26
N ILE A 461 16.76 33.70 4.97
CA ILE A 461 17.75 32.81 5.57
C ILE A 461 18.50 32.03 4.49
N ASP A 462 19.78 32.36 4.30
CA ASP A 462 20.63 31.82 3.22
C ASP A 462 20.70 30.29 3.22
N TRP A 463 20.77 29.65 4.40
CA TRP A 463 20.88 28.19 4.48
C TRP A 463 19.60 27.47 4.02
N MET A 464 18.42 28.07 4.23
CA MET A 464 17.15 27.48 3.81
C MET A 464 17.02 27.49 2.28
N THR A 465 17.46 28.57 1.65
CA THR A 465 17.54 28.68 0.19
C THR A 465 18.48 27.62 -0.39
N TRP A 466 19.67 27.44 0.20
CA TRP A 466 20.60 26.37 -0.23
C TRP A 466 20.00 24.98 -0.08
N LEU A 467 19.37 24.67 1.05
CA LEU A 467 18.68 23.40 1.26
C LEU A 467 17.61 23.16 0.19
N THR A 468 16.83 24.19 -0.12
CA THR A 468 15.76 24.15 -1.11
C THR A 468 16.28 23.87 -2.52
N VAL A 469 17.32 24.60 -2.95
CA VAL A 469 17.97 24.39 -4.25
C VAL A 469 18.57 23.00 -4.36
N CYS A 470 19.26 22.52 -3.31
CA CYS A 470 19.83 21.17 -3.28
C CYS A 470 18.75 20.08 -3.38
N CYS A 471 17.65 20.23 -2.65
CA CYS A 471 16.52 19.30 -2.72
C CYS A 471 15.88 19.28 -4.12
N ALA A 472 15.69 20.45 -4.72
CA ALA A 472 15.15 20.57 -6.07
C ALA A 472 16.06 19.96 -7.12
N ALA A 473 17.37 20.23 -7.06
CA ALA A 473 18.35 19.65 -7.97
C ALA A 473 18.37 18.12 -7.87
N ALA A 474 18.33 17.57 -6.66
CA ALA A 474 18.33 16.12 -6.44
C ALA A 474 17.08 15.44 -7.06
N VAL A 475 15.89 16.01 -6.85
CA VAL A 475 14.63 15.46 -7.40
C VAL A 475 14.60 15.58 -8.92
N LEU A 476 15.03 16.72 -9.48
CA LEU A 476 15.10 16.91 -10.93
C LEU A 476 16.09 15.95 -11.59
N ALA A 477 17.26 15.72 -10.97
CA ALA A 477 18.23 14.74 -11.45
C ALA A 477 17.62 13.32 -11.44
N ALA A 478 16.96 12.91 -10.35
CA ALA A 478 16.31 11.61 -10.26
C ALA A 478 15.18 11.43 -11.30
N LEU A 479 14.39 12.49 -11.54
CA LEU A 479 13.35 12.49 -12.57
C LEU A 479 13.95 12.40 -13.98
N GLY A 480 15.02 13.14 -14.25
CA GLY A 480 15.77 13.07 -15.51
C GLY A 480 16.31 11.67 -15.79
N ILE A 481 16.91 11.02 -14.78
CA ILE A 481 17.35 9.62 -14.85
C ILE A 481 16.16 8.70 -15.19
N ARG A 482 15.02 8.86 -14.52
CA ARG A 482 13.82 8.05 -14.78
C ARG A 482 13.31 8.20 -16.22
N VAL A 483 13.24 9.43 -16.74
CA VAL A 483 12.79 9.70 -18.11
C VAL A 483 13.79 9.12 -19.12
N ALA A 484 15.08 9.30 -18.89
CA ALA A 484 16.14 8.73 -19.73
C ALA A 484 16.09 7.19 -19.78
N HIS A 485 15.89 6.52 -18.64
CA HIS A 485 15.70 5.07 -18.59
C HIS A 485 14.46 4.61 -19.37
N SER A 486 13.35 5.35 -19.23
CA SER A 486 12.10 5.04 -19.93
C SER A 486 12.26 5.21 -21.45
N ALA A 487 12.91 6.30 -21.89
CA ALA A 487 13.20 6.56 -23.30
C ALA A 487 14.17 5.54 -23.90
N ARG A 488 15.22 5.13 -23.16
CA ARG A 488 16.15 4.05 -23.58
C ARG A 488 15.43 2.72 -23.73
N ALA A 489 14.52 2.38 -22.81
CA ALA A 489 13.71 1.17 -22.91
C ALA A 489 12.81 1.22 -24.15
N ALA A 490 12.14 2.35 -24.41
CA ALA A 490 11.27 2.54 -25.57
C ALA A 490 12.02 2.54 -26.91
N ARG A 491 13.26 3.04 -26.97
CA ARG A 491 14.11 3.04 -28.19
C ARG A 491 14.70 1.66 -28.50
N ARG A 492 14.91 0.81 -27.49
CA ARG A 492 15.35 -0.58 -27.70
C ARG A 492 14.26 -1.45 -28.32
N THR A 493 12.98 -1.11 -28.13
CA THR A 493 11.84 -1.87 -28.66
C THR A 493 11.76 -1.87 -30.20
N PRO A 494 11.82 -0.73 -30.93
CA PRO A 494 11.77 -0.72 -32.39
C PRO A 494 13.07 -1.21 -33.05
N ALA A 495 14.24 -0.92 -32.48
CA ALA A 495 15.53 -1.37 -33.05
C ALA A 495 15.79 -2.87 -32.90
N ALA A 496 15.16 -3.52 -31.91
CA ALA A 496 15.14 -4.98 -31.79
C ALA A 496 14.13 -5.60 -32.77
N LEU A 497 12.94 -4.99 -32.93
CA LEU A 497 11.92 -5.44 -33.88
C LEU A 497 12.38 -5.38 -35.35
N LEU A 498 13.10 -4.32 -35.74
CA LEU A 498 13.66 -4.17 -37.10
C LEU A 498 14.76 -5.21 -37.38
N ARG A 499 15.65 -5.48 -36.41
CA ARG A 499 16.70 -6.51 -36.56
C ARG A 499 16.15 -7.93 -36.61
N THR A 500 15.07 -8.23 -35.90
CA THR A 500 14.40 -9.54 -36.01
C THR A 500 13.64 -9.70 -37.32
N ALA A 501 13.18 -8.62 -37.94
CA ALA A 501 12.50 -8.67 -39.24
C ALA A 501 13.47 -8.87 -40.42
N GLU A 502 14.69 -8.31 -40.34
CA GLU A 502 15.73 -8.51 -41.36
C GLU A 502 16.38 -9.90 -41.29
N GLY A 503 16.47 -10.51 -40.10
CA GLY A 503 16.97 -11.88 -39.93
C GLY A 503 15.95 -12.99 -40.21
N ALA A 504 14.71 -12.64 -40.56
CA ALA A 504 13.60 -13.57 -40.81
C ALA A 504 13.04 -13.45 -42.23
N ARG A 505 13.91 -13.17 -43.22
CA ARG A 505 13.58 -13.46 -44.62
C ARG A 505 14.01 -14.91 -44.92
N PRO A 506 13.13 -15.70 -45.56
CA PRO A 506 13.32 -17.14 -45.76
C PRO A 506 14.53 -17.49 -46.62
#